data_AF-A0AAD7LN99-F1
#
_entry.id   AF-A0AAD7LN99-F1
#
_cell.length_a   1.000
_cell.length_b   1.000
_cell.length_c   1.000
_cell.angle_alpha   90.00
_cell.angle_beta   90.00
_cell.angle_gamma   90.00
#
_symmetry.space_group_name_H-M   'P 1'
#
loop_
_entity.id
_entity.type
_entity.pdbx_description
1 polymer ?
#
loop_
_entity_poly.entity_id
_entity_poly.type
_entity_poly.pdbx_seq_one_letter_code
_entity_poly.pdbx_strand_id
1 'polypeptide(L)'
;MFAGFNGERFSDWMYWIEQFFDVDNTPESAKVKLASINLEGRALQWHKAYMSSMTGIMVYWGRYIGDMSVRFGQEEEGDPLGRLSKLKQTGSVQEYQAEFESLLNQVSLLES
;
A
#
# COMPACT_ATOMS: atom_id res chain seq x y z
N MET A 1 13.14 10.97 4.74
CA MET A 1 13.19 10.59 3.32
C MET A 1 11.94 9.77 3.08
N PHE A 2 11.08 10.20 2.15
CA PHE A 2 9.82 9.54 1.86
C PHE A 2 10.10 8.11 1.36
N ALA A 3 9.43 7.11 1.94
CA ALA A 3 9.54 5.74 1.44
C ALA A 3 8.76 5.64 0.12
N GLY A 4 9.44 5.30 -0.96
CA GLY A 4 8.80 5.07 -2.24
C GLY A 4 7.86 3.86 -2.18
N PHE A 5 6.66 3.98 -2.76
CA PHE A 5 5.74 2.86 -2.90
C PHE A 5 5.96 2.16 -4.23
N ASN A 6 6.41 0.91 -4.16
CA ASN A 6 6.73 0.07 -5.31
C ASN A 6 5.56 -0.86 -5.73
N GLY A 7 4.48 -0.91 -4.95
CA GLY A 7 3.35 -1.82 -5.11
C GLY A 7 3.17 -2.83 -3.97
N GLU A 8 4.12 -2.94 -3.05
CA GLU A 8 4.07 -3.87 -1.91
C GLU A 8 3.60 -3.16 -0.64
N ARG A 9 2.98 -3.92 0.26
CA ARG A 9 2.48 -3.42 1.56
C ARG A 9 1.51 -2.23 1.39
N PHE A 10 0.53 -2.38 0.50
CA PHE A 10 -0.42 -1.33 0.14
C PHE A 10 -1.15 -0.74 1.35
N SER A 11 -1.56 -1.55 2.34
CA SER A 11 -2.24 -1.08 3.54
C SER A 11 -1.35 -0.19 4.40
N ASP A 12 -0.08 -0.55 4.55
CA ASP A 12 0.89 0.28 5.29
C ASP A 12 1.14 1.60 4.58
N TRP A 13 1.33 1.56 3.26
CA TRP A 13 1.48 2.76 2.45
C TRP A 13 0.24 3.65 2.49
N MET A 14 -0.96 3.05 2.40
CA MET A 14 -2.24 3.74 2.46
C MET A 14 -2.43 4.43 3.81
N TYR A 15 -2.17 3.72 4.90
CA TYR A 15 -2.21 4.31 6.25
C TYR A 15 -1.26 5.50 6.34
N TRP A 16 -0.02 5.33 5.88
CA TRP A 16 0.99 6.38 5.95
C TRP A 16 0.63 7.62 5.10
N ILE A 17 0.16 7.44 3.86
CA ILE A 17 -0.15 8.57 2.97
C ILE A 17 -1.38 9.36 3.45
N GLU A 18 -2.38 8.69 4.04
CA GLU A 18 -3.52 9.36 4.65
C GLU A 18 -3.11 10.17 5.90
N GLN A 19 -2.24 9.61 6.74
CA GLN A 19 -1.66 10.37 7.87
C GLN A 19 -0.88 11.60 7.39
N PHE A 20 -0.11 11.47 6.30
CA PHE A 20 0.59 12.60 5.70
C PHE A 20 -0.38 13.69 5.25
N PHE A 21 -1.46 13.32 4.54
CA PHE A 21 -2.46 14.30 4.07
C PHE A 21 -3.18 15.01 5.22
N ASP A 22 -3.48 14.30 6.30
CA ASP A 22 -4.10 14.87 7.49
C ASP A 22 -3.19 15.91 8.16
N VAL A 23 -1.93 15.54 8.41
CA VAL A 23 -0.95 16.44 9.06
C VAL A 23 -0.62 17.65 8.18
N ASP A 24 -0.44 17.46 6.87
CA ASP A 24 -0.14 18.53 5.92
C ASP A 24 -1.38 19.38 5.57
N ASN A 25 -2.58 18.98 5.99
CA ASN A 25 -3.85 19.56 5.55
C ASN A 25 -3.95 19.62 4.02
N THR A 26 -3.52 18.55 3.36
CA THR A 26 -3.43 18.48 1.91
C THR A 26 -4.82 18.63 1.27
N PRO A 27 -5.00 19.57 0.32
CA PRO A 27 -6.25 19.70 -0.43
C PRO A 27 -6.56 18.46 -1.27
N GLU A 28 -7.83 18.09 -1.36
CA GLU A 28 -8.31 16.92 -2.12
C GLU A 28 -7.82 16.90 -3.58
N SER A 29 -7.75 18.06 -4.22
CA SER A 29 -7.27 18.22 -5.61
C SER A 29 -5.77 18.00 -5.79
N ALA A 30 -4.99 18.03 -4.71
CA ALA A 30 -3.55 17.84 -4.71
C ALA A 30 -3.13 16.40 -4.36
N LYS A 31 -3.97 15.65 -3.62
CA LYS A 31 -3.65 14.30 -3.09
C LYS A 31 -3.08 13.35 -4.14
N VAL A 32 -3.77 13.17 -5.27
CA VAL A 32 -3.31 12.26 -6.34
C VAL A 32 -1.93 12.65 -6.89
N LYS A 33 -1.68 13.95 -7.05
CA LYS A 33 -0.40 14.47 -7.54
C LYS A 33 0.71 14.29 -6.51
N LEU A 34 0.43 14.51 -5.23
CA LEU A 34 1.43 14.34 -4.16
C LEU A 34 1.75 12.87 -3.94
N ALA A 35 0.74 12.00 -3.94
CA ALA A 35 0.94 10.55 -3.86
C ALA A 35 1.80 10.05 -5.03
N SER A 36 1.59 10.56 -6.25
CA SER A 36 2.32 10.08 -7.44
C SER A 36 3.83 10.37 -7.43
N ILE A 37 4.27 11.38 -6.67
CA ILE A 37 5.70 11.74 -6.54
C ILE A 37 6.49 10.64 -5.84
N ASN A 38 5.84 9.89 -4.94
CA ASN A 38 6.47 8.83 -4.16
C ASN A 38 6.22 7.44 -4.75
N LEU A 39 5.71 7.34 -5.99
CA LEU A 39 5.51 6.06 -6.64
C LEU A 39 6.78 5.61 -7.36
N GLU A 40 7.10 4.33 -7.21
CA GLU A 40 8.26 3.70 -7.82
C GLU A 40 7.88 2.36 -8.44
N GLY A 41 8.80 1.75 -9.19
CA GLY A 41 8.66 0.39 -9.71
C GLY A 41 7.33 0.12 -10.43
N ARG A 42 6.64 -0.95 -10.02
CA ARG A 42 5.36 -1.39 -10.60
C ARG A 42 4.23 -0.37 -10.36
N ALA A 43 4.23 0.31 -9.22
CA ALA A 43 3.23 1.32 -8.89
C ALA A 43 3.32 2.55 -9.80
N LEU A 44 4.53 3.03 -10.09
CA LEU A 44 4.72 4.15 -11.02
C LEU A 44 4.29 3.80 -12.45
N GLN A 45 4.59 2.58 -12.91
CA GLN A 45 4.15 2.11 -14.23
C GLN A 45 2.62 2.05 -14.32
N TRP A 46 1.97 1.53 -13.28
CA TRP A 46 0.51 1.52 -13.18
C TRP A 46 -0.06 2.93 -13.22
N HIS A 47 0.49 3.88 -12.45
CA HIS A 47 0.02 5.27 -12.43
C HIS A 47 0.05 5.90 -13.83
N LYS A 48 1.15 5.73 -14.57
CA LYS A 48 1.28 6.26 -15.94
C LYS A 48 0.20 5.70 -16.87
N ALA A 49 -0.04 4.39 -16.82
CA ALA A 49 -1.09 3.75 -17.61
C ALA A 49 -2.50 4.22 -17.20
N TYR A 50 -2.74 4.33 -15.88
CA TYR A 50 -3.99 4.81 -15.31
C TYR A 50 -4.31 6.24 -15.74
N MET A 51 -3.37 7.17 -15.61
CA MET A 51 -3.59 8.57 -16.02
C MET A 51 -3.78 8.70 -17.54
N SER A 52 -3.12 7.84 -18.32
CA SER A 52 -3.33 7.79 -19.78
C SER A 52 -4.74 7.30 -20.16
N SER A 53 -5.39 6.48 -19.35
CA SER A 53 -6.77 6.03 -19.60
C SER A 53 -7.83 7.03 -19.13
N MET A 54 -7.46 7.95 -18.24
CA MET A 54 -8.33 8.99 -17.67
C MET A 54 -8.21 10.36 -18.37
N THR A 55 -7.80 10.40 -19.64
CA THR A 55 -7.59 11.66 -20.37
C THR A 55 -8.84 12.55 -20.36
N GLY A 56 -8.66 13.81 -19.95
CA GLY A 56 -9.76 14.79 -19.85
C GLY A 56 -10.68 14.61 -18.64
N ILE A 57 -10.43 13.64 -17.76
CA ILE A 57 -11.23 13.35 -16.58
C ILE A 57 -10.45 13.74 -15.33
N MET A 58 -11.08 14.51 -14.43
CA MET A 58 -10.52 14.75 -13.11
C MET A 58 -10.61 13.47 -12.27
N VAL A 59 -9.45 13.01 -11.79
CA VAL A 59 -9.35 11.84 -10.91
C VAL A 59 -9.35 12.32 -9.46
N TYR A 60 -10.41 11.99 -8.73
CA TYR A 60 -10.49 12.23 -7.29
C TYR A 60 -9.74 11.14 -6.51
N TRP A 61 -9.22 11.50 -5.34
CA TRP A 61 -8.43 10.61 -4.50
C TRP A 61 -9.15 9.29 -4.18
N GLY A 62 -10.42 9.36 -3.78
CA GLY A 62 -11.21 8.16 -3.47
C GLY A 62 -11.31 7.16 -4.63
N ARG A 63 -11.43 7.63 -5.87
CA ARG A 63 -11.42 6.76 -7.05
C ARG A 63 -10.03 6.19 -7.29
N TYR A 64 -9.02 7.06 -7.25
CA TYR A 64 -7.62 6.68 -7.48
C TYR A 64 -7.18 5.57 -6.53
N ILE A 65 -7.48 5.72 -5.24
CA ILE A 65 -7.05 4.78 -4.21
C ILE A 65 -7.85 3.47 -4.24
N GLY A 66 -9.14 3.52 -4.61
CA GLY A 66 -9.94 2.32 -4.84
C GLY A 66 -9.36 1.48 -6.00
N ASP A 67 -9.01 2.12 -7.11
CA ASP A 67 -8.41 1.44 -8.25
C ASP A 67 -6.99 0.92 -7.93
N MET A 68 -6.22 1.64 -7.08
CA MET A 68 -4.95 1.13 -6.55
C MET A 68 -5.15 -0.09 -5.65
N SER A 69 -6.18 -0.08 -4.78
CA SER A 69 -6.48 -1.20 -3.89
C SER A 69 -6.81 -2.48 -4.65
N VAL A 70 -7.56 -2.37 -5.76
CA VAL A 70 -7.83 -3.52 -6.64
C VAL A 70 -6.53 -4.07 -7.24
N ARG A 71 -5.56 -3.21 -7.54
CA ARG A 71 -4.29 -3.62 -8.15
C ARG A 71 -3.26 -4.16 -7.15
N PHE A 72 -3.15 -3.55 -5.98
CA PHE A 72 -2.04 -3.76 -5.04
C PHE A 72 -2.50 -4.30 -3.68
N GLY A 73 -3.77 -4.14 -3.31
CA GLY A 73 -4.31 -4.66 -2.05
C GLY A 73 -4.45 -6.18 -2.01
N GLN A 74 -4.63 -6.83 -3.16
CA GLN A 74 -4.78 -8.29 -3.21
C GLN A 74 -3.48 -9.07 -2.91
N GLU A 75 -2.29 -8.46 -3.05
CA GLU A 75 -1.03 -9.09 -2.62
C GLU A 75 -0.93 -9.16 -1.07
N GLU A 76 -1.71 -8.36 -0.34
CA GLU A 76 -1.79 -8.42 1.13
C GLU A 76 -2.89 -9.35 1.65
N GLU A 77 -3.96 -9.58 0.89
CA GLU A 77 -5.08 -10.51 1.20
C GLU A 77 -4.71 -12.00 1.11
N GLY A 78 -3.44 -12.36 1.23
CA GLY A 78 -3.07 -13.75 1.45
C GLY A 78 -3.44 -14.15 2.88
N ASP A 79 -4.24 -15.21 3.05
CA ASP A 79 -4.59 -15.86 4.33
C ASP A 79 -3.45 -15.72 5.35
N PRO A 80 -3.51 -14.74 6.29
CA PRO A 80 -2.41 -14.44 7.17
C PRO A 80 -2.10 -15.63 8.08
N LEU A 81 -3.13 -16.41 8.43
CA LEU A 81 -2.99 -17.65 9.19
C LEU A 81 -2.31 -18.74 8.34
N GLY A 82 -2.69 -18.86 7.08
CA GLY A 82 -2.05 -19.74 6.09
C GLY A 82 -0.59 -19.37 5.82
N ARG A 83 -0.22 -18.09 5.88
CA ARG A 83 1.16 -17.60 5.76
C ARG A 83 1.93 -17.82 7.05
N LEU A 84 1.34 -17.54 8.21
CA LEU A 84 1.92 -17.78 9.53
C LEU A 84 2.23 -19.26 9.72
N SER A 85 1.31 -20.15 9.36
CA SER A 85 1.49 -21.61 9.48
C SER A 85 2.58 -22.17 8.56
N LYS A 86 2.92 -21.47 7.48
CA LYS A 86 3.95 -21.86 6.50
C LYS A 86 5.26 -21.10 6.68
N LEU A 87 5.33 -20.13 7.60
CA LEU A 87 6.51 -19.31 7.81
C LEU A 87 7.68 -20.20 8.26
N LYS A 88 8.82 -20.07 7.58
CA LYS A 88 10.05 -20.77 7.90
C LYS A 88 11.19 -19.77 7.97
N GLN A 89 12.06 -19.91 8.96
CA GLN A 89 13.29 -19.13 9.01
C GLN A 89 14.21 -19.54 7.86
N THR A 90 14.42 -18.63 6.91
CA THR A 90 15.35 -18.78 5.79
C THR A 90 16.58 -17.86 5.92
N GLY A 91 16.48 -16.82 6.76
CA GLY A 91 17.53 -15.86 7.06
C GLY A 91 17.85 -15.77 8.56
N SER A 92 18.13 -14.57 9.04
CA SER A 92 18.40 -14.32 10.45
C SER A 92 17.17 -14.56 11.33
N VAL A 93 17.42 -14.78 12.62
CA VAL A 93 16.34 -14.92 13.61
C VAL A 93 15.54 -13.62 13.71
N GLN A 94 16.21 -12.48 13.58
CA GLN A 94 15.61 -11.15 13.66
C GLN A 94 14.63 -10.90 12.51
N GLU A 95 15.00 -11.25 11.28
CA GLU A 95 14.10 -11.15 10.11
C GLU A 95 12.88 -12.05 10.27
N TYR A 96 13.08 -13.30 10.73
CA TYR A 96 11.98 -14.21 11.01
C TYR A 96 11.04 -13.67 12.10
N GLN A 97 11.60 -13.11 13.16
CA GLN A 97 10.81 -12.58 14.28
C GLN A 97 9.97 -11.38 13.85
N ALA A 98 10.54 -10.46 13.05
CA ALA A 98 9.81 -9.33 12.49
C ALA A 98 8.67 -9.77 11.56
N GLU A 99 8.89 -10.79 10.72
CA GLU A 99 7.86 -11.34 9.83
C GLU A 99 6.75 -12.06 10.61
N PHE A 100 7.13 -12.82 11.66
CA PHE A 100 6.19 -13.51 12.54
C PHE A 100 5.28 -12.52 13.30
N GLU A 101 5.85 -11.47 13.90
CA GLU A 101 5.09 -10.43 14.61
C GLU A 101 4.14 -9.68 13.67
N SER A 102 4.60 -9.37 12.45
CA SER A 102 3.77 -8.73 11.43
C SER A 102 2.57 -9.60 11.04
N LEU A 103 2.77 -10.91 10.84
CA LEU A 103 1.69 -11.84 10.48
C LEU A 103 0.72 -12.07 11.65
N LEU A 104 1.23 -12.14 12.89
CA LEU A 104 0.39 -12.29 14.08
C LEU A 104 -0.54 -11.09 14.26
N ASN A 105 -0.03 -9.87 14.09
CA ASN A 105 -0.85 -8.65 14.16
C ASN A 105 -1.97 -8.64 13.11
N GLN A 106 -1.69 -9.14 11.90
CA GLN A 106 -2.70 -9.27 10.85
C GLN A 106 -3.80 -10.28 11.22
N VAL A 107 -3.44 -11.42 11.81
CA VAL A 107 -4.43 -12.41 12.30
C VAL A 107 -5.30 -11.81 13.40
N SER A 108 -4.69 -11.14 14.39
CA SER A 108 -5.46 -10.54 15.50
C SER A 108 -6.43 -9.45 15.03
N LEU A 109 -6.08 -8.67 14.01
CA LEU A 109 -6.98 -7.69 13.41
C LEU A 109 -8.15 -8.31 12.64
N LEU A 110 -8.02 -9.53 12.13
CA LEU A 110 -9.12 -10.25 11.45
C LEU A 110 -10.11 -10.90 12.42
N GLU A 111 -9.69 -11.19 13.65
CA GLU A 111 -10.51 -11.82 14.69
C GLU A 111 -11.23 -10.79 15.61
N SER A 112 -11.00 -9.49 15.39
CA SER A 112 -11.53 -8.36 16.18
C SER A 112 -12.77 -7.73 15.54
#